data_AF-A0A2R6RIT5-F1
#
_entry.id   AF-A0A2R6RIT5-F1
#
_cell.length_a   1.000
_cell.length_b   1.000
_cell.length_c   1.000
_cell.angle_alpha   90.00
_cell.angle_beta   90.00
_cell.angle_gamma   90.00
#
_symmetry.space_group_name_H-M   'P 1'
#
loop_
_entity.id
_entity.type
_entity.pdbx_description
1 polymer ?
#
loop_
_entity_poly.entity_id
_entity_poly.type
_entity_poly.pdbx_seq_one_letter_code
_entity_poly.pdbx_strand_id
1 'polypeptide(L)'
;MSRIQNLEQHSLHLMERDLPIQSRLQMAMEVRDSLEVTHTGEYLNFLKYYFKTFSTILSSITKPQFVDNPEHKLRNIVVEILNRLPHSEVLRPFVQDLLKVAMHVLTTDNEENGLICIRIIFDLLRNFRPTLENEVQPFLDFVCKIYQNFRLTVTHFFENGDMAAASVSSSSSLLSASTGTFGSIGGEDKLMDVSDQVGPPTGYVGSGQLNPSTLSFKIVTETPLVVMFLFQLYSRLVQTNIPHLLPLMVAAISVTGPEKVPPHLKSHFVELKGAQVKTVSFLTYLLKSFADYIRPHEESICKSIVNLLVTCSDSVSIRKELLVALKHVLGTDFKRGLFPLIDTLLEERVLVGTGRACFETLRPLAYSLLAELVHHVRGDLSLSQLSRIIYLFSSNMHDASLSLSIHTTCARLMLNLVEPIFEKGVDQPSMDEARILLGRILDAFVGKFNTFKRTIPQLLEEGEEGKDRSTLRSKLELPVQAVLNVQVSVEHSKEVSDCKHMIKTLVMGMKTIIWSITHAHLPRSQVSPSTHGTPPQVLGAPLSNSLVPQPFKGMREDEV
;
A
#
# COMPACT_ATOMS: atom_id res chain seq x y z
N MET A 1 25.49 37.16 6.49
CA MET A 1 26.97 37.13 6.45
C MET A 1 27.41 35.74 6.87
N SER A 2 28.29 35.07 6.12
CA SER A 2 28.83 33.77 6.52
C SER A 2 29.53 33.89 7.86
N ARG A 3 29.26 32.96 8.80
CA ARG A 3 30.02 32.88 10.07
C ARG A 3 31.46 32.41 9.82
N ILE A 4 31.66 31.60 8.79
CA ILE A 4 32.96 31.07 8.39
C ILE A 4 33.63 32.08 7.44
N GLN A 5 34.70 32.73 7.89
CA GLN A 5 35.47 33.71 7.12
C GLN A 5 36.51 33.07 6.19
N ASN A 6 37.06 31.91 6.57
CA ASN A 6 38.01 31.15 5.76
C ASN A 6 37.66 29.66 5.79
N LEU A 7 37.23 29.11 4.64
CA LEU A 7 36.81 27.72 4.49
C LEU A 7 37.98 26.74 4.71
N GLU A 8 39.18 27.09 4.25
CA GLU A 8 40.37 26.24 4.33
C GLU A 8 40.83 26.08 5.79
N GLN A 9 41.07 27.19 6.49
CA GLN A 9 41.50 27.17 7.90
C GLN A 9 40.51 26.45 8.80
N HIS A 10 39.21 26.69 8.63
CA HIS A 10 38.17 26.00 9.41
C HIS A 10 38.12 24.50 9.10
N SER A 11 38.29 24.09 7.84
CA SER A 11 38.36 22.67 7.48
C SER A 11 39.58 21.95 8.06
N LEU A 12 40.73 22.63 8.15
CA LEU A 12 41.96 22.11 8.76
C LEU A 12 41.82 21.96 10.27
N HIS A 13 41.26 22.96 10.96
CA HIS A 13 41.03 22.89 12.41
C HIS A 13 40.07 21.74 12.77
N LEU A 14 39.05 21.50 11.94
CA LEU A 14 38.11 20.37 12.10
C LEU A 14 38.80 18.99 11.94
N MET A 15 39.96 18.91 11.25
CA MET A 15 40.76 17.69 11.11
C MET A 15 41.78 17.44 12.22
N GLU A 16 42.02 18.41 13.13
CA GLU A 16 42.99 18.24 14.23
C GLU A 16 42.62 17.06 15.13
N ARG A 17 43.59 16.19 15.44
CA ARG A 17 43.32 14.90 16.13
C ARG A 17 42.86 15.08 17.58
N ASP A 18 43.44 16.03 18.30
CA ASP A 18 43.24 16.22 19.74
C ASP A 18 41.99 17.05 20.07
N LEU A 19 41.28 17.54 19.05
CA LEU A 19 40.08 18.36 19.20
C LEU A 19 38.91 17.56 19.80
N PRO A 20 38.25 18.03 20.87
CA PRO A 20 37.11 17.35 21.48
C PRO A 20 35.92 17.16 20.52
N ILE A 21 35.21 16.05 20.66
CA ILE A 21 34.04 15.70 19.81
C ILE A 21 32.95 16.79 19.90
N GLN A 22 32.71 17.35 21.09
CA GLN A 22 31.74 18.44 21.27
C GLN A 22 32.11 19.71 20.49
N SER A 23 33.41 20.03 20.39
CA SER A 23 33.90 21.17 19.60
C SER A 23 33.81 20.89 18.09
N ARG A 24 34.12 19.66 17.65
CA ARG A 24 33.89 19.22 16.26
C ARG A 24 32.41 19.29 15.88
N LEU A 25 31.51 18.87 16.77
CA LEU A 25 30.06 18.96 16.60
C LEU A 25 29.60 20.40 16.40
N GLN A 26 30.05 21.33 17.25
CA GLN A 26 29.72 22.75 17.15
C GLN A 26 30.19 23.34 15.80
N MET A 27 31.43 23.06 15.38
CA MET A 27 31.93 23.50 14.07
C MET A 27 31.19 22.85 12.89
N ALA A 28 30.80 21.59 12.98
CA ALA A 28 29.98 20.94 11.94
C ALA A 28 28.59 21.59 11.83
N MET A 29 27.97 21.98 12.95
CA MET A 29 26.73 22.77 12.95
C MET A 29 26.91 24.12 12.27
N GLU A 30 28.03 24.82 12.50
CA GLU A 30 28.31 26.10 11.84
C GLU A 30 28.47 25.98 10.32
N VAL A 31 29.03 24.86 9.83
CA VAL A 31 29.08 24.56 8.38
C VAL A 31 27.69 24.26 7.83
N ARG A 32 26.88 23.45 8.53
CA ARG A 32 25.48 23.15 8.15
C ARG A 32 24.64 24.43 8.08
N ASP A 33 24.81 25.33 9.05
CA ASP A 33 24.07 26.60 9.13
C ASP A 33 24.57 27.62 8.09
N SER A 34 25.79 27.44 7.56
CA SER A 34 26.39 28.27 6.50
C SER A 34 26.31 27.63 5.10
N LEU A 35 25.48 26.59 4.92
CA LEU A 35 25.50 25.75 3.71
C LEU A 35 25.07 26.47 2.43
N GLU A 36 24.40 27.63 2.53
CA GLU A 36 24.04 28.49 1.37
C GLU A 36 25.22 28.78 0.43
N VAL A 37 26.45 28.78 0.95
CA VAL A 37 27.70 28.93 0.19
C VAL A 37 27.81 27.91 -0.97
N THR A 38 27.23 26.70 -0.85
CA THR A 38 27.25 25.69 -1.92
C THR A 38 26.41 26.06 -3.14
N HIS A 39 25.55 27.07 -3.05
CA HIS A 39 24.78 27.61 -4.18
C HIS A 39 25.47 28.81 -4.85
N THR A 40 26.68 29.17 -4.42
CA THR A 40 27.46 30.30 -4.93
C THR A 40 28.66 29.83 -5.75
N GLY A 41 29.44 30.77 -6.31
CA GLY A 41 30.69 30.47 -7.01
C GLY A 41 31.75 29.75 -6.15
N GLU A 42 31.63 29.82 -4.82
CA GLU A 42 32.54 29.16 -3.87
C GLU A 42 32.31 27.65 -3.74
N TYR A 43 31.31 27.06 -4.41
CA TYR A 43 30.98 25.64 -4.25
C TYR A 43 32.17 24.69 -4.52
N LEU A 44 32.99 24.98 -5.52
CA LEU A 44 34.18 24.17 -5.81
C LEU A 44 35.21 24.24 -4.66
N ASN A 45 35.37 25.41 -4.04
CA ASN A 45 36.28 25.61 -2.91
C ASN A 45 35.74 24.91 -1.66
N PHE A 46 34.43 25.03 -1.39
CA PHE A 46 33.77 24.27 -0.35
C PHE A 46 34.02 22.76 -0.50
N LEU A 47 33.81 22.19 -1.70
CA LEU A 47 34.06 20.77 -1.94
C LEU A 47 35.52 20.40 -1.72
N LYS A 48 36.48 21.15 -2.29
CA LYS A 48 37.92 20.87 -2.14
C LYS A 48 38.36 20.76 -0.67
N TYR A 49 37.89 21.67 0.19
CA TYR A 49 38.28 21.71 1.60
C TYR A 49 37.45 20.75 2.46
N TYR A 50 36.11 20.84 2.40
CA TYR A 50 35.25 20.10 3.32
C TYR A 50 34.98 18.65 2.92
N PHE A 51 34.96 18.29 1.63
CA PHE A 51 34.62 16.93 1.24
C PHE A 51 35.62 15.92 1.80
N LYS A 52 36.93 16.21 1.70
CA LYS A 52 37.96 15.34 2.27
C LYS A 52 37.92 15.31 3.80
N THR A 53 37.66 16.45 4.44
CA THR A 53 37.47 16.54 5.89
C THR A 53 36.30 15.67 6.36
N PHE A 54 35.11 15.81 5.77
CA PHE A 54 33.93 15.01 6.11
C PHE A 54 34.11 13.52 5.86
N SER A 55 34.70 13.14 4.72
CA SER A 55 35.06 11.75 4.43
C SER A 55 35.99 11.16 5.51
N THR A 56 36.98 11.94 5.97
CA THR A 56 37.92 11.53 7.02
C THR A 56 37.26 11.48 8.41
N ILE A 57 36.30 12.38 8.70
CA ILE A 57 35.52 12.34 9.94
C ILE A 57 34.73 11.04 10.03
N LEU A 58 34.01 10.69 8.98
CA LEU A 58 33.16 9.49 8.92
C LEU A 58 33.94 8.17 8.88
N SER A 59 35.14 8.17 8.29
CA SER A 59 35.91 6.93 8.03
C SER A 59 37.06 6.68 9.00
N SER A 60 37.52 7.67 9.78
CA SER A 60 38.76 7.54 10.56
C SER A 60 38.78 8.29 11.90
N ILE A 61 38.15 9.46 12.01
CA ILE A 61 38.16 10.25 13.27
C ILE A 61 37.07 9.75 14.23
N THR A 62 35.89 9.40 13.70
CA THR A 62 34.77 8.84 14.46
C THR A 62 34.53 7.39 14.09
N LYS A 63 33.91 6.63 15.00
CA LYS A 63 33.43 5.27 14.78
C LYS A 63 31.90 5.28 14.68
N PRO A 64 31.29 4.28 14.02
CA PRO A 64 29.84 4.05 14.10
C PRO A 64 29.34 4.02 15.54
N GLN A 65 28.22 4.71 15.79
CA GLN A 65 27.63 4.85 17.12
C GLN A 65 26.21 4.29 17.12
N PHE A 66 25.87 3.51 18.15
CA PHE A 66 24.55 2.88 18.30
C PHE A 66 23.80 3.38 19.54
N VAL A 67 24.18 4.57 20.04
CA VAL A 67 23.52 5.26 21.16
C VAL A 67 23.49 6.76 20.88
N ASP A 68 22.50 7.48 21.43
CA ASP A 68 22.47 8.94 21.28
C ASP A 68 23.60 9.62 22.07
N ASN A 69 24.66 10.01 21.38
CA ASN A 69 25.82 10.68 21.96
C ASN A 69 26.35 11.78 21.00
N PRO A 70 27.25 12.69 21.47
CA PRO A 70 27.77 13.76 20.62
C PRO A 70 28.51 13.28 19.36
N GLU A 71 29.06 12.07 19.37
CA GLU A 71 29.75 11.49 18.22
C GLU A 71 28.75 11.02 17.15
N HIS A 72 27.63 10.41 17.55
CA HIS A 72 26.49 10.15 16.67
C HIS A 72 25.97 11.45 16.04
N LYS A 73 25.71 12.48 16.85
CA LYS A 73 25.22 13.79 16.37
C LYS A 73 26.16 14.43 15.37
N LEU A 74 27.48 14.35 15.61
CA LEU A 74 28.50 14.80 14.66
C LEU A 74 28.44 14.03 13.34
N ARG A 75 28.39 12.69 13.38
CA ARG A 75 28.29 11.85 12.17
C ARG A 75 27.02 12.17 11.40
N ASN A 76 25.89 12.27 12.09
CA ASN A 76 24.58 12.57 11.52
C ASN A 76 24.57 13.92 10.79
N ILE A 77 25.03 15.01 11.44
CA ILE A 77 25.12 16.33 10.81
C ILE A 77 26.06 16.33 9.60
N VAL A 78 27.18 15.60 9.65
CA VAL A 78 28.08 15.49 8.49
C VAL A 78 27.36 14.78 7.32
N VAL A 79 26.62 13.71 7.57
CA VAL A 79 25.83 13.02 6.53
C VAL A 79 24.66 13.89 6.02
N GLU A 80 24.00 14.68 6.88
CA GLU A 80 23.00 15.67 6.46
C GLU A 80 23.58 16.73 5.52
N ILE A 81 24.78 17.26 5.82
CA ILE A 81 25.48 18.23 4.96
C ILE A 81 25.74 17.61 3.59
N LEU A 82 26.25 16.37 3.55
CA LEU A 82 26.53 15.65 2.30
C LEU A 82 25.25 15.40 1.48
N ASN A 83 24.10 15.15 2.12
CA ASN A 83 22.80 14.98 1.46
C ASN A 83 22.21 16.27 0.88
N ARG A 84 22.66 17.44 1.33
CA ARG A 84 22.17 18.75 0.87
C ARG A 84 23.05 19.38 -0.23
N LEU A 85 24.09 18.68 -0.70
CA LEU A 85 24.99 19.18 -1.73
C LEU A 85 24.30 19.32 -3.11
N PRO A 86 24.41 20.47 -3.80
CA PRO A 86 23.82 20.66 -5.12
C PRO A 86 24.39 19.70 -6.18
N HIS A 87 23.51 19.00 -6.89
CA HIS A 87 23.84 18.10 -8.00
C HIS A 87 24.18 18.86 -9.30
N SER A 88 25.25 19.67 -9.28
CA SER A 88 25.79 20.36 -10.46
C SER A 88 27.05 19.67 -11.01
N GLU A 89 27.47 20.06 -12.21
CA GLU A 89 28.73 19.57 -12.82
C GLU A 89 29.98 19.81 -11.94
N VAL A 90 29.92 20.79 -11.02
CA VAL A 90 31.01 21.07 -10.07
C VAL A 90 31.22 19.91 -9.08
N LEU A 91 30.15 19.16 -8.74
CA LEU A 91 30.23 17.99 -7.87
C LEU A 91 30.87 16.78 -8.57
N ARG A 92 30.78 16.71 -9.91
CA ARG A 92 31.12 15.54 -10.74
C ARG A 92 32.47 14.87 -10.41
N PRO A 93 33.57 15.59 -10.11
CA PRO A 93 34.85 14.98 -9.72
C PRO A 93 34.83 14.23 -8.39
N PHE A 94 33.92 14.58 -7.48
CA PHE A 94 33.81 14.04 -6.13
C PHE A 94 32.73 12.93 -6.00
N VAL A 95 31.87 12.78 -7.02
CA VAL A 95 30.69 11.90 -7.00
C VAL A 95 31.03 10.44 -6.68
N GLN A 96 32.11 9.88 -7.25
CA GLN A 96 32.47 8.49 -7.00
C GLN A 96 32.91 8.26 -5.54
N ASP A 97 33.71 9.17 -4.99
CA ASP A 97 34.13 9.09 -3.59
C ASP A 97 32.96 9.34 -2.63
N LEU A 98 32.05 10.26 -2.98
CA LEU A 98 30.85 10.53 -2.17
C LEU A 98 29.95 9.29 -2.11
N LEU A 99 29.78 8.60 -3.24
CA LEU A 99 29.01 7.35 -3.28
C LEU A 99 29.68 6.25 -2.44
N LYS A 100 31.01 6.12 -2.49
CA LYS A 100 31.76 5.15 -1.64
C LYS A 100 31.64 5.47 -0.16
N VAL A 101 31.72 6.75 0.23
CA VAL A 101 31.50 7.19 1.63
C VAL A 101 30.07 6.88 2.07
N ALA A 102 29.07 7.19 1.25
CA ALA A 102 27.67 6.87 1.56
C ALA A 102 27.43 5.35 1.67
N MET A 103 28.05 4.53 0.81
CA MET A 103 27.98 3.07 0.88
C MET A 103 28.65 2.52 2.14
N HIS A 104 29.79 3.09 2.54
CA HIS A 104 30.49 2.71 3.77
C HIS A 104 29.64 3.01 5.02
N VAL A 105 29.06 4.21 5.11
CA VAL A 105 28.17 4.57 6.23
C VAL A 105 26.91 3.70 6.23
N LEU A 106 26.25 3.49 5.08
CA LEU A 106 25.09 2.60 4.97
C LEU A 106 25.36 1.16 5.43
N THR A 107 26.56 0.65 5.18
CA THR A 107 26.92 -0.75 5.52
C THR A 107 27.41 -0.94 6.96
N THR A 108 27.82 0.14 7.65
CA THR A 108 28.50 0.06 8.97
C THR A 108 27.82 0.83 10.10
N ASP A 109 26.99 1.82 9.80
CA ASP A 109 26.47 2.77 10.78
C ASP A 109 25.00 2.50 11.17
N ASN A 110 24.48 3.29 12.12
CA ASN A 110 23.10 3.20 12.56
C ASN A 110 22.07 3.62 11.49
N GLU A 111 20.81 3.24 11.72
CA GLU A 111 19.71 3.40 10.77
C GLU A 111 19.37 4.85 10.41
N GLU A 112 19.61 5.83 11.29
CA GLU A 112 19.34 7.24 10.99
C GLU A 112 20.31 7.75 9.90
N ASN A 113 21.60 7.45 10.07
CA ASN A 113 22.63 7.78 9.09
C ASN A 113 22.43 6.97 7.80
N GLY A 114 22.10 5.68 7.93
CA GLY A 114 21.81 4.79 6.79
C GLY A 114 20.65 5.28 5.90
N LEU A 115 19.56 5.78 6.50
CA LEU A 115 18.40 6.31 5.76
C LEU A 115 18.77 7.54 4.93
N ILE A 116 19.63 8.41 5.45
CA ILE A 116 20.15 9.56 4.69
C ILE A 116 21.09 9.06 3.58
N CYS A 117 21.99 8.11 3.88
CA CYS A 117 22.90 7.54 2.88
C CYS A 117 22.19 6.86 1.71
N ILE A 118 21.05 6.19 1.91
CA ILE A 118 20.23 5.64 0.82
C ILE A 118 19.73 6.75 -0.12
N ARG A 119 19.31 7.90 0.42
CA ARG A 119 18.88 9.05 -0.39
C ARG A 119 20.03 9.62 -1.22
N ILE A 120 21.21 9.79 -0.61
CA ILE A 120 22.44 10.18 -1.31
C ILE A 120 22.73 9.19 -2.46
N ILE A 121 22.77 7.88 -2.17
CA ILE A 121 23.05 6.83 -3.17
C ILE A 121 22.04 6.89 -4.33
N PHE A 122 20.75 6.98 -4.01
CA PHE A 122 19.68 7.06 -5.01
C PHE A 122 19.80 8.30 -5.91
N ASP A 123 20.02 9.48 -5.33
CA ASP A 123 20.13 10.72 -6.10
C ASP A 123 21.41 10.76 -6.95
N LEU A 124 22.55 10.26 -6.45
CA LEU A 124 23.78 10.17 -7.24
C LEU A 124 23.61 9.22 -8.44
N LEU A 125 23.07 8.00 -8.20
CA LEU A 125 22.80 7.02 -9.24
C LEU A 125 21.69 7.48 -10.22
N ARG A 126 20.79 8.38 -9.78
CA ARG A 126 19.84 9.06 -10.67
C ARG A 126 20.54 10.04 -11.59
N ASN A 127 21.35 10.96 -11.04
CA ASN A 127 21.76 12.18 -11.74
C ASN A 127 23.07 12.05 -12.53
N PHE A 128 24.04 11.22 -12.09
CA PHE A 128 25.41 11.21 -12.65
C PHE A 128 25.74 10.02 -13.58
N ARG A 129 24.77 9.59 -14.39
CA ARG A 129 24.94 8.47 -15.34
C ARG A 129 25.78 8.86 -16.56
N PRO A 130 26.46 7.89 -17.21
CA PRO A 130 26.60 6.48 -16.83
C PRO A 130 27.75 6.22 -15.83
N THR A 131 28.46 7.27 -15.39
CA THR A 131 29.74 7.21 -14.63
C THR A 131 29.75 6.26 -13.43
N LEU A 132 28.60 6.03 -12.80
CA LEU A 132 28.44 5.24 -11.58
C LEU A 132 27.93 3.81 -11.77
N GLU A 133 27.75 3.32 -13.01
CA GLU A 133 27.18 1.98 -13.27
C GLU A 133 27.91 0.84 -12.52
N ASN A 134 29.25 0.92 -12.43
CA ASN A 134 30.07 -0.06 -11.70
C ASN A 134 29.79 -0.12 -10.19
N GLU A 135 29.29 0.98 -9.60
CA GLU A 135 29.02 1.10 -8.16
C GLU A 135 27.57 0.68 -7.82
N VAL A 136 26.76 0.30 -8.82
CA VAL A 136 25.39 -0.22 -8.64
C VAL A 136 25.40 -1.63 -8.07
N GLN A 137 26.33 -2.50 -8.49
CA GLN A 137 26.39 -3.88 -8.00
C GLN A 137 26.69 -3.96 -6.49
N PRO A 138 27.66 -3.21 -5.91
CA PRO A 138 27.84 -3.12 -4.46
C PRO A 138 26.59 -2.73 -3.67
N PHE A 139 25.73 -1.87 -4.23
CA PHE A 139 24.44 -1.56 -3.62
C PHE A 139 23.50 -2.78 -3.65
N LEU A 140 23.36 -3.46 -4.79
CA LEU A 140 22.53 -4.66 -4.92
C LEU A 140 23.02 -5.82 -4.03
N ASP A 141 24.33 -5.93 -3.81
CA ASP A 141 24.92 -6.90 -2.89
C ASP A 141 24.55 -6.59 -1.42
N PHE A 142 24.58 -5.31 -1.02
CA PHE A 142 24.04 -4.87 0.27
C PHE A 142 22.54 -5.18 0.41
N VAL A 143 21.76 -4.95 -0.66
CA VAL A 143 20.33 -5.29 -0.68
C VAL A 143 20.11 -6.79 -0.49
N CYS A 144 20.89 -7.64 -1.15
CA CYS A 144 20.83 -9.09 -0.94
C CYS A 144 21.15 -9.45 0.53
N LYS A 145 22.15 -8.81 1.14
CA LYS A 145 22.54 -9.02 2.54
C LYS A 145 21.44 -8.64 3.54
N ILE A 146 20.73 -7.52 3.36
CA ILE A 146 19.63 -7.14 4.28
C ILE A 146 18.44 -8.10 4.18
N TYR A 147 18.12 -8.63 2.98
CA TYR A 147 17.07 -9.65 2.85
C TYR A 147 17.50 -11.02 3.39
N GLN A 148 18.76 -11.43 3.23
CA GLN A 148 19.31 -12.62 3.88
C GLN A 148 19.20 -12.53 5.42
N ASN A 149 19.51 -11.36 5.99
CA ASN A 149 19.42 -11.11 7.41
C ASN A 149 17.99 -10.88 7.93
N PHE A 150 16.99 -10.68 7.05
CA PHE A 150 15.66 -10.20 7.43
C PHE A 150 14.99 -11.05 8.53
N ARG A 151 15.10 -12.38 8.44
CA ARG A 151 14.57 -13.28 9.47
C ARG A 151 15.29 -13.11 10.82
N LEU A 152 16.61 -12.93 10.81
CA LEU A 152 17.40 -12.67 12.02
C LEU A 152 17.01 -11.32 12.64
N THR A 153 16.73 -10.31 11.82
CA THR A 153 16.20 -9.00 12.27
C THR A 153 14.86 -9.17 12.99
N VAL A 154 13.93 -9.97 12.45
CA VAL A 154 12.64 -10.26 13.11
C VAL A 154 12.87 -10.96 14.46
N THR A 155 13.65 -12.04 14.51
CA THR A 155 14.00 -12.73 15.76
C THR A 155 14.67 -11.78 16.79
N HIS A 156 15.56 -10.89 16.36
CA HIS A 156 16.22 -9.92 17.24
C HIS A 156 15.22 -8.98 17.95
N PHE A 157 14.23 -8.43 17.24
CA PHE A 157 13.25 -7.51 17.85
C PHE A 157 12.14 -8.23 18.64
N PHE A 158 11.70 -9.40 18.18
CA PHE A 158 10.47 -10.02 18.70
C PHE A 158 10.69 -11.26 19.58
N GLU A 159 11.86 -11.91 19.54
CA GLU A 159 12.17 -13.05 20.41
C GLU A 159 13.17 -12.63 21.50
N ASN A 160 14.22 -11.88 21.15
CA ASN A 160 15.20 -11.41 22.14
C ASN A 160 14.74 -10.18 22.96
N GLY A 161 13.77 -9.41 22.43
CA GLY A 161 13.20 -8.24 23.12
C GLY A 161 12.48 -8.58 24.43
N ASP A 162 11.78 -9.72 24.47
CA ASP A 162 11.06 -10.19 25.66
C ASP A 162 12.00 -10.49 26.84
N MET A 163 13.21 -11.00 26.57
CA MET A 163 14.22 -11.25 27.61
C MET A 163 14.76 -9.96 28.23
N ALA A 164 14.94 -8.90 27.42
CA ALA A 164 15.39 -7.61 27.92
C ALA A 164 14.30 -6.93 28.78
N ALA A 165 13.05 -6.88 28.29
CA ALA A 165 11.92 -6.30 29.01
C ALA A 165 11.62 -6.98 30.36
N ALA A 166 11.78 -8.31 30.43
CA ALA A 166 11.61 -9.07 31.66
C ALA A 166 12.60 -8.65 32.78
N SER A 167 13.85 -8.32 32.43
CA SER A 167 14.89 -7.95 33.39
C SER A 167 14.76 -6.54 33.99
N VAL A 168 14.10 -5.62 33.29
CA VAL A 168 13.83 -4.25 33.78
C VAL A 168 12.64 -4.23 34.75
N SER A 169 11.75 -5.23 34.64
CA SER A 169 10.54 -5.33 35.48
C SER A 169 10.82 -5.75 36.93
N SER A 170 12.00 -6.32 37.22
CA SER A 170 12.36 -6.88 38.52
C SER A 170 13.19 -5.95 39.43
N SER A 171 13.54 -4.74 38.98
CA SER A 171 14.41 -3.80 39.71
C SER A 171 13.69 -2.56 40.29
N SER A 172 12.38 -2.41 40.08
CA SER A 172 11.62 -1.19 40.44
C SER A 172 10.75 -1.32 41.71
N SER A 173 10.96 -2.35 42.54
CA SER A 173 10.04 -2.73 43.63
C SER A 173 10.46 -2.31 45.05
N LEU A 174 11.37 -1.34 45.21
CA LEU A 174 11.74 -0.76 46.51
C LEU A 174 11.90 0.77 46.38
N LEU A 175 11.42 1.51 47.40
CA LEU A 175 11.44 2.99 47.56
C LEU A 175 10.20 3.77 47.05
N SER A 176 9.06 3.62 47.72
CA SER A 176 8.05 4.69 47.85
C SER A 176 7.13 4.46 49.05
N ALA A 177 7.47 5.07 50.20
CA ALA A 177 6.62 5.05 51.40
C ALA A 177 6.92 6.23 52.35
N SER A 178 6.36 7.43 52.10
CA SER A 178 6.08 8.44 53.14
C SER A 178 5.32 9.65 52.59
N THR A 179 4.26 10.08 53.32
CA THR A 179 3.61 11.42 53.32
C THR A 179 3.02 12.00 52.00
N GLY A 180 1.83 12.62 51.95
CA GLY A 180 0.77 12.78 52.96
C GLY A 180 -0.28 13.88 52.63
N THR A 181 -1.55 13.47 52.43
CA THR A 181 -2.83 14.18 52.75
C THR A 181 -3.28 15.49 52.03
N PHE A 182 -4.62 15.59 51.76
CA PHE A 182 -5.43 16.77 51.31
C PHE A 182 -5.15 17.28 49.86
N GLY A 183 -6.05 17.74 48.97
CA GLY A 183 -7.52 17.96 48.86
C GLY A 183 -7.77 18.95 47.67
N SER A 184 -8.93 19.15 47.03
CA SER A 184 -10.28 18.53 47.10
C SER A 184 -11.18 18.99 45.91
N ILE A 185 -12.11 18.15 45.42
CA ILE A 185 -13.37 18.41 44.65
C ILE A 185 -13.40 19.42 43.46
N GLY A 186 -13.86 18.94 42.28
CA GLY A 186 -15.00 19.56 41.56
C GLY A 186 -14.82 20.13 40.14
N GLY A 187 -15.77 19.81 39.24
CA GLY A 187 -16.35 20.80 38.31
C GLY A 187 -15.94 20.81 36.83
N GLU A 188 -16.80 20.17 36.02
CA GLU A 188 -17.03 20.18 34.57
C GLU A 188 -16.63 21.38 33.66
N ASP A 189 -16.44 21.02 32.38
CA ASP A 189 -16.72 21.75 31.13
C ASP A 189 -15.75 22.84 30.58
N LYS A 190 -15.12 22.53 29.43
CA LYS A 190 -15.03 23.42 28.25
C LYS A 190 -14.46 22.77 26.98
N LEU A 191 -15.31 22.75 25.95
CA LEU A 191 -15.12 23.12 24.54
C LEU A 191 -13.72 23.06 23.86
N MET A 192 -13.75 22.55 22.62
CA MET A 192 -12.70 22.56 21.60
C MET A 192 -12.10 23.96 21.35
N ASP A 193 -10.78 23.98 21.15
CA ASP A 193 -10.08 24.97 20.33
C ASP A 193 -9.29 24.24 19.23
N VAL A 194 -9.18 24.86 18.05
CA VAL A 194 -8.50 24.32 16.87
C VAL A 194 -7.34 25.24 16.54
N SER A 195 -6.10 24.77 16.77
CA SER A 195 -4.90 25.50 16.37
C SER A 195 -3.76 24.53 16.01
N ASP A 196 -2.86 25.01 15.15
CA ASP A 196 -1.88 24.22 14.40
C ASP A 196 -0.93 23.40 15.28
N GLN A 197 -0.90 22.08 15.06
CA GLN A 197 0.17 21.23 15.58
C GLN A 197 1.36 21.19 14.63
N VAL A 198 2.28 22.15 14.80
CA VAL A 198 3.71 21.82 14.70
C VAL A 198 4.03 20.95 15.91
N GLY A 199 3.88 19.64 15.75
CA GLY A 199 4.13 18.68 16.83
C GLY A 199 5.60 18.72 17.29
N PRO A 200 5.88 18.68 18.61
CA PRO A 200 7.25 18.50 19.09
C PRO A 200 7.76 17.11 18.67
N PRO A 201 9.09 16.93 18.55
CA PRO A 201 9.64 15.63 18.14
C PRO A 201 9.21 14.56 19.14
N THR A 202 8.51 13.54 18.65
CA THR A 202 8.05 12.40 19.44
C THR A 202 9.26 11.62 19.94
N GLY A 203 9.67 11.90 21.17
CA GLY A 203 10.77 11.22 21.84
C GLY A 203 10.53 9.71 21.90
N TYR A 204 11.38 8.93 21.24
CA TYR A 204 11.42 7.48 21.34
C TYR A 204 11.67 7.08 22.80
N VAL A 205 10.64 6.58 23.49
CA VAL A 205 10.80 5.88 24.77
C VAL A 205 11.24 4.44 24.49
N GLY A 206 12.51 4.32 24.08
CA GLY A 206 13.17 3.08 23.68
C GLY A 206 14.67 3.19 23.91
N SER A 207 15.08 3.21 25.18
CA SER A 207 16.46 3.04 25.69
C SER A 207 17.63 3.77 25.00
N GLY A 208 17.38 4.82 24.20
CA GLY A 208 18.43 5.63 23.53
C GLY A 208 19.36 4.85 22.60
N GLN A 209 18.96 3.63 22.20
CA GLN A 209 19.80 2.69 21.43
C GLN A 209 19.34 2.63 19.98
N LEU A 210 20.26 2.91 19.07
CA LEU A 210 20.01 3.01 17.64
C LEU A 210 20.34 1.69 16.95
N ASN A 211 19.45 1.23 16.07
CA ASN A 211 19.62 -0.03 15.36
C ASN A 211 20.69 0.09 14.27
N PRO A 212 21.52 -0.94 14.03
CA PRO A 212 22.39 -0.99 12.86
C PRO A 212 21.59 -0.94 11.56
N SER A 213 22.10 -0.25 10.53
CA SER A 213 21.44 -0.16 9.21
C SER A 213 21.16 -1.53 8.57
N THR A 214 22.02 -2.52 8.85
CA THR A 214 21.88 -3.91 8.40
C THR A 214 20.74 -4.68 9.09
N LEU A 215 20.16 -4.13 10.16
CA LEU A 215 19.07 -4.71 10.97
C LEU A 215 17.88 -3.72 11.10
N SER A 216 17.67 -2.83 10.13
CA SER A 216 16.57 -1.85 10.17
C SER A 216 15.46 -2.16 9.17
N PHE A 217 14.22 -2.27 9.64
CA PHE A 217 13.04 -2.38 8.77
C PHE A 217 12.79 -1.10 7.95
N LYS A 218 13.20 0.08 8.45
CA LYS A 218 13.08 1.36 7.73
C LYS A 218 13.96 1.35 6.47
N ILE A 219 15.19 0.84 6.58
CA ILE A 219 16.11 0.62 5.45
C ILE A 219 15.50 -0.33 4.40
N VAL A 220 14.89 -1.44 4.84
CA VAL A 220 14.20 -2.39 3.95
C VAL A 220 12.94 -1.75 3.32
N THR A 221 12.32 -0.76 3.97
CA THR A 221 11.11 -0.06 3.45
C THR A 221 11.45 0.84 2.24
N GLU A 222 12.58 1.56 2.29
CA GLU A 222 13.02 2.45 1.18
C GLU A 222 13.67 1.67 0.02
N THR A 223 14.33 0.55 0.33
CA THR A 223 15.14 -0.21 -0.64
C THR A 223 14.40 -0.65 -1.92
N PRO A 224 13.18 -1.22 -1.87
CA PRO A 224 12.44 -1.66 -3.06
C PRO A 224 12.25 -0.57 -4.12
N LEU A 225 12.04 0.68 -3.71
CA LEU A 225 11.87 1.81 -4.63
C LEU A 225 13.19 2.12 -5.36
N VAL A 226 14.31 2.10 -4.63
CA VAL A 226 15.66 2.31 -5.19
C VAL A 226 16.02 1.18 -6.17
N VAL A 227 15.77 -0.09 -5.81
CA VAL A 227 16.03 -1.24 -6.69
C VAL A 227 15.16 -1.19 -7.95
N MET A 228 13.86 -0.90 -7.81
CA MET A 228 12.95 -0.72 -8.94
C MET A 228 13.46 0.35 -9.90
N PHE A 229 13.89 1.49 -9.35
CA PHE A 229 14.46 2.56 -10.14
C PHE A 229 15.73 2.10 -10.85
N LEU A 230 16.71 1.54 -10.14
CA LEU A 230 17.98 1.06 -10.72
C LEU A 230 17.77 0.06 -11.86
N PHE A 231 16.81 -0.87 -11.72
CA PHE A 231 16.46 -1.83 -12.77
C PHE A 231 15.83 -1.19 -14.02
N GLN A 232 15.18 -0.02 -13.89
CA GLN A 232 14.70 0.76 -15.04
C GLN A 232 15.84 1.47 -15.79
N LEU A 233 16.96 1.79 -15.12
CA LEU A 233 18.10 2.51 -15.72
C LEU A 233 19.11 1.52 -16.32
N TYR A 234 19.38 0.44 -15.58
CA TYR A 234 20.43 -0.54 -15.84
C TYR A 234 19.80 -1.91 -16.09
N SER A 235 18.96 -2.00 -17.12
CA SER A 235 18.17 -3.21 -17.46
C SER A 235 19.00 -4.49 -17.62
N ARG A 236 20.30 -4.36 -17.93
CA ARG A 236 21.28 -5.46 -18.00
C ARG A 236 21.48 -6.17 -16.65
N LEU A 237 21.46 -5.43 -15.53
CA LEU A 237 21.68 -5.96 -14.18
C LEU A 237 20.48 -6.76 -13.66
N VAL A 238 19.32 -6.68 -14.32
CA VAL A 238 18.09 -7.32 -13.86
C VAL A 238 18.19 -8.83 -14.00
N GLN A 239 18.62 -9.32 -15.17
CA GLN A 239 18.73 -10.75 -15.47
C GLN A 239 19.76 -11.47 -14.59
N THR A 240 20.81 -10.77 -14.14
CA THR A 240 21.84 -11.33 -13.24
C THR A 240 21.39 -11.34 -11.78
N ASN A 241 20.72 -10.28 -11.31
CA ASN A 241 20.41 -10.09 -9.90
C ASN A 241 19.04 -10.66 -9.47
N ILE A 242 18.02 -10.64 -10.34
CA ILE A 242 16.66 -11.16 -10.01
C ILE A 242 16.68 -12.61 -9.52
N PRO A 243 17.40 -13.58 -10.14
CA PRO A 243 17.43 -14.97 -9.66
C PRO A 243 17.92 -15.13 -8.22
N HIS A 244 18.74 -14.19 -7.73
CA HIS A 244 19.32 -14.19 -6.39
C HIS A 244 18.46 -13.40 -5.40
N LEU A 245 17.93 -12.25 -5.83
CA LEU A 245 17.18 -11.32 -4.98
C LEU A 245 15.73 -11.74 -4.75
N LEU A 246 15.06 -12.29 -5.78
CA LEU A 246 13.63 -12.63 -5.72
C LEU A 246 13.33 -13.70 -4.64
N PRO A 247 14.07 -14.82 -4.54
CA PRO A 247 13.81 -15.81 -3.48
C PRO A 247 13.97 -15.23 -2.07
N LEU A 248 14.94 -14.32 -1.87
CA LEU A 248 15.16 -13.65 -0.59
C LEU A 248 14.00 -12.71 -0.22
N MET A 249 13.49 -11.96 -1.18
CA MET A 249 12.30 -11.11 -1.01
C MET A 249 11.04 -11.94 -0.71
N VAL A 250 10.83 -13.05 -1.44
CA VAL A 250 9.71 -13.98 -1.20
C VAL A 250 9.79 -14.61 0.20
N ALA A 251 10.99 -14.99 0.64
CA ALA A 251 11.21 -15.48 2.00
C ALA A 251 10.90 -14.39 3.05
N ALA A 252 11.33 -13.14 2.83
CA ALA A 252 11.10 -12.02 3.75
C ALA A 252 9.61 -11.66 3.92
N ILE A 253 8.81 -11.63 2.84
CA ILE A 253 7.36 -11.39 2.93
C ILE A 253 6.61 -12.56 3.60
N SER A 254 7.18 -13.77 3.55
CA SER A 254 6.61 -14.97 4.17
C SER A 254 6.86 -15.06 5.69
N VAL A 255 7.73 -14.22 6.26
CA VAL A 255 8.02 -14.25 7.70
C VAL A 255 6.81 -13.76 8.50
N THR A 256 6.23 -14.66 9.29
CA THR A 256 5.20 -14.33 10.28
C THR A 256 5.85 -13.72 11.52
N GLY A 257 5.49 -12.48 11.85
CA GLY A 257 5.78 -11.90 13.16
C GLY A 257 4.89 -12.49 14.27
N PRO A 258 5.10 -12.11 15.54
CA PRO A 258 4.35 -12.67 16.67
C PRO A 258 2.85 -12.33 16.61
N GLU A 259 1.99 -13.29 16.96
CA GLU A 259 0.52 -13.11 16.97
C GLU A 259 0.05 -12.08 18.00
N LYS A 260 0.75 -11.99 19.15
CA LYS A 260 0.46 -11.04 20.22
C LYS A 260 1.64 -10.10 20.36
N VAL A 261 1.46 -8.87 19.89
CA VAL A 261 2.50 -7.83 19.92
C VAL A 261 2.40 -7.02 21.21
N PRO A 262 3.42 -7.02 22.09
CA PRO A 262 3.47 -6.14 23.26
C PRO A 262 3.35 -4.67 22.86
N PRO A 263 2.75 -3.79 23.71
CA PRO A 263 2.50 -2.39 23.34
C PRO A 263 3.77 -1.63 22.94
N HIS A 264 4.91 -1.94 23.55
CA HIS A 264 6.21 -1.32 23.24
C HIS A 264 6.83 -1.80 21.91
N LEU A 265 6.46 -2.99 21.41
CA LEU A 265 6.92 -3.51 20.11
C LEU A 265 5.99 -3.14 18.94
N LYS A 266 4.88 -2.43 19.20
CA LYS A 266 3.92 -2.04 18.15
C LYS A 266 4.56 -1.20 17.03
N SER A 267 5.49 -0.27 17.34
CA SER A 267 6.19 0.50 16.29
C SER A 267 6.99 -0.42 15.38
N HIS A 268 7.87 -1.25 15.96
CA HIS A 268 8.69 -2.22 15.22
C HIS A 268 7.83 -3.20 14.40
N PHE A 269 6.63 -3.58 14.88
CA PHE A 269 5.72 -4.43 14.12
C PHE A 269 5.07 -3.70 12.93
N VAL A 270 4.69 -2.43 13.10
CA VAL A 270 4.21 -1.59 11.99
C VAL A 270 5.33 -1.37 10.95
N GLU A 271 6.57 -1.17 11.40
CA GLU A 271 7.74 -1.03 10.53
C GLU A 271 8.05 -2.34 9.78
N LEU A 272 7.99 -3.50 10.46
CA LEU A 272 8.08 -4.83 9.83
C LEU A 272 7.00 -5.00 8.74
N LYS A 273 5.74 -4.68 9.04
CA LYS A 273 4.65 -4.78 8.05
C LYS A 273 4.84 -3.80 6.90
N GLY A 274 5.30 -2.58 7.16
CA GLY A 274 5.68 -1.60 6.14
C GLY A 274 6.75 -2.14 5.18
N ALA A 275 7.83 -2.69 5.72
CA ALA A 275 8.91 -3.30 4.94
C ALA A 275 8.42 -4.48 4.07
N GLN A 276 7.60 -5.37 4.64
CA GLN A 276 6.99 -6.48 3.90
C GLN A 276 6.08 -5.98 2.77
N VAL A 277 5.27 -4.95 3.00
CA VAL A 277 4.34 -4.40 2.00
C VAL A 277 5.05 -3.61 0.89
N LYS A 278 6.14 -2.91 1.19
CA LYS A 278 7.02 -2.33 0.14
C LYS A 278 7.71 -3.40 -0.69
N THR A 279 8.15 -4.49 -0.06
CA THR A 279 8.73 -5.65 -0.75
C THR A 279 7.70 -6.30 -1.68
N VAL A 280 6.47 -6.54 -1.19
CA VAL A 280 5.33 -7.00 -2.00
C VAL A 280 5.07 -6.05 -3.17
N SER A 281 5.03 -4.74 -2.94
CA SER A 281 4.76 -3.74 -3.99
C SER A 281 5.77 -3.86 -5.14
N PHE A 282 7.05 -4.03 -4.84
CA PHE A 282 8.08 -4.28 -5.84
C PHE A 282 7.95 -5.65 -6.53
N LEU A 283 7.64 -6.72 -5.80
CA LEU A 283 7.33 -8.02 -6.41
C LEU A 283 6.13 -7.91 -7.38
N THR A 284 5.10 -7.10 -7.07
CA THR A 284 3.98 -6.87 -7.99
C THR A 284 4.35 -6.07 -9.24
N TYR A 285 5.33 -5.16 -9.14
CA TYR A 285 5.88 -4.49 -10.32
C TYR A 285 6.58 -5.48 -11.27
N LEU A 286 7.31 -6.45 -10.72
CA LEU A 286 8.01 -7.47 -11.53
C LEU A 286 7.07 -8.46 -12.25
N LEU A 287 5.82 -8.65 -11.78
CA LEU A 287 4.85 -9.62 -12.33
C LEU A 287 4.67 -9.51 -13.85
N LYS A 288 4.69 -8.29 -14.41
CA LYS A 288 4.44 -8.08 -15.85
C LYS A 288 5.67 -8.29 -16.72
N SER A 289 6.85 -7.92 -16.24
CA SER A 289 8.08 -7.91 -17.06
C SER A 289 8.97 -9.14 -16.86
N PHE A 290 8.83 -9.84 -15.72
CA PHE A 290 9.70 -10.93 -15.30
C PHE A 290 8.90 -12.14 -14.80
N ALA A 291 7.76 -12.39 -15.43
CA ALA A 291 6.78 -13.41 -15.06
C ALA A 291 7.39 -14.81 -14.86
N ASP A 292 8.33 -15.21 -15.71
CA ASP A 292 8.93 -16.56 -15.66
C ASP A 292 9.74 -16.81 -14.39
N TYR A 293 10.38 -15.78 -13.83
CA TYR A 293 11.09 -15.88 -12.54
C TYR A 293 10.16 -15.92 -11.33
N ILE A 294 8.94 -15.40 -11.46
CA ILE A 294 7.95 -15.33 -10.37
C ILE A 294 7.07 -16.57 -10.35
N ARG A 295 6.81 -17.21 -11.50
CA ARG A 295 5.96 -18.40 -11.63
C ARG A 295 6.23 -19.51 -10.60
N PRO A 296 7.49 -19.84 -10.21
CA PRO A 296 7.77 -20.83 -9.14
C PRO A 296 7.31 -20.39 -7.74
N HIS A 297 7.04 -19.10 -7.53
CA HIS A 297 6.73 -18.47 -6.25
C HIS A 297 5.31 -17.89 -6.15
N GLU A 298 4.48 -18.03 -7.20
CA GLU A 298 3.11 -17.50 -7.29
C GLU A 298 2.28 -17.73 -6.02
N GLU A 299 2.18 -18.99 -5.60
CA GLU A 299 1.36 -19.39 -4.45
C GLU A 299 1.88 -18.81 -3.12
N SER A 300 3.21 -18.74 -2.96
CA SER A 300 3.86 -18.17 -1.77
C SER A 300 3.63 -16.65 -1.68
N ILE A 301 3.69 -15.94 -2.81
CA ILE A 301 3.39 -14.51 -2.88
C ILE A 301 1.91 -14.26 -2.57
N CYS A 302 1.00 -15.02 -3.17
CA CYS A 302 -0.44 -14.90 -2.93
C CYS A 302 -0.80 -15.14 -1.46
N LYS A 303 -0.31 -16.25 -0.87
CA LYS A 303 -0.48 -16.55 0.56
C LYS A 303 0.09 -15.45 1.46
N SER A 304 1.27 -14.91 1.12
CA SER A 304 1.89 -13.82 1.88
C SER A 304 1.05 -12.55 1.85
N ILE A 305 0.50 -12.14 0.70
CA ILE A 305 -0.36 -10.96 0.58
C ILE A 305 -1.61 -11.09 1.46
N VAL A 306 -2.26 -12.26 1.45
CA VAL A 306 -3.47 -12.50 2.28
C VAL A 306 -3.11 -12.56 3.77
N ASN A 307 -2.03 -13.25 4.14
CA ASN A 307 -1.54 -13.27 5.52
C ASN A 307 -1.16 -11.87 6.03
N LEU A 308 -0.61 -11.01 5.17
CA LEU A 308 -0.34 -9.61 5.49
C LEU A 308 -1.63 -8.81 5.69
N LEU A 309 -2.68 -9.00 4.89
CA LEU A 309 -3.98 -8.35 5.11
C LEU A 309 -4.62 -8.76 6.46
N VAL A 310 -4.52 -10.04 6.82
CA VAL A 310 -5.01 -10.57 8.10
C VAL A 310 -4.19 -10.04 9.29
N THR A 311 -2.87 -9.97 9.16
CA THR A 311 -1.96 -9.59 10.28
C THR A 311 -1.58 -8.11 10.33
N CYS A 312 -2.01 -7.29 9.38
CA CYS A 312 -1.71 -5.86 9.36
C CYS A 312 -2.56 -5.10 10.39
N SER A 313 -1.92 -4.20 11.14
CA SER A 313 -2.57 -3.20 11.98
C SER A 313 -3.52 -2.29 11.18
N ASP A 314 -4.31 -1.48 11.88
CA ASP A 314 -5.21 -0.46 11.29
C ASP A 314 -4.46 0.77 10.73
N SER A 315 -3.43 0.53 9.91
CA SER A 315 -2.68 1.55 9.18
C SER A 315 -3.24 1.70 7.76
N VAL A 316 -3.84 2.85 7.47
CA VAL A 316 -4.49 3.16 6.19
C VAL A 316 -3.52 3.03 5.02
N SER A 317 -2.27 3.50 5.17
CA SER A 317 -1.26 3.46 4.10
C SER A 317 -0.86 2.03 3.75
N ILE A 318 -0.54 1.22 4.75
CA ILE A 318 -0.11 -0.18 4.57
C ILE A 318 -1.25 -1.02 3.96
N ARG A 319 -2.49 -0.87 4.47
CA ARG A 319 -3.66 -1.57 3.92
C ARG A 319 -3.99 -1.12 2.48
N LYS A 320 -3.90 0.17 2.17
CA LYS A 320 -4.07 0.68 0.80
C LYS A 320 -3.06 0.07 -0.18
N GLU A 321 -1.78 -0.01 0.21
CA GLU A 321 -0.74 -0.61 -0.64
C GLU A 321 -0.95 -2.12 -0.83
N LEU A 322 -1.40 -2.86 0.19
CA LEU A 322 -1.80 -4.27 0.04
C LEU A 322 -2.97 -4.47 -0.92
N LEU A 323 -4.01 -3.62 -0.86
CA LEU A 323 -5.15 -3.69 -1.79
C LEU A 323 -4.73 -3.37 -3.24
N VAL A 324 -3.80 -2.42 -3.43
CA VAL A 324 -3.20 -2.12 -4.75
C VAL A 324 -2.35 -3.30 -5.25
N ALA A 325 -1.54 -3.90 -4.40
CA ALA A 325 -0.75 -5.09 -4.74
C ALA A 325 -1.65 -6.27 -5.15
N LEU A 326 -2.71 -6.54 -4.38
CA LEU A 326 -3.69 -7.58 -4.70
C LEU A 326 -4.39 -7.28 -6.04
N LYS A 327 -4.67 -6.01 -6.37
CA LYS A 327 -5.16 -5.61 -7.70
C LYS A 327 -4.17 -5.93 -8.82
N HIS A 328 -2.88 -5.67 -8.61
CA HIS A 328 -1.85 -6.00 -9.60
C HIS A 328 -1.75 -7.50 -9.86
N VAL A 329 -1.89 -8.35 -8.83
CA VAL A 329 -1.95 -9.81 -8.98
C VAL A 329 -3.18 -10.23 -9.80
N LEU A 330 -4.37 -9.69 -9.50
CA LEU A 330 -5.60 -9.98 -10.27
C LEU A 330 -5.52 -9.59 -11.75
N GLY A 331 -4.78 -8.53 -12.07
CA GLY A 331 -4.50 -8.08 -13.44
C GLY A 331 -3.47 -8.94 -14.21
N THR A 332 -3.13 -10.14 -13.72
CA THR A 332 -2.13 -11.04 -14.32
C THR A 332 -2.58 -12.51 -14.26
N ASP A 333 -1.85 -13.41 -14.92
CA ASP A 333 -2.14 -14.85 -14.89
C ASP A 333 -1.96 -15.49 -13.49
N PHE A 334 -1.19 -14.83 -12.62
CA PHE A 334 -0.91 -15.23 -11.23
C PHE A 334 -2.14 -15.13 -10.30
N LYS A 335 -3.29 -14.70 -10.81
CA LYS A 335 -4.55 -14.64 -10.04
C LYS A 335 -5.02 -16.01 -9.54
N ARG A 336 -4.60 -17.11 -10.17
CA ARG A 336 -4.98 -18.48 -9.77
C ARG A 336 -4.52 -18.81 -8.35
N GLY A 337 -3.34 -18.36 -7.94
CA GLY A 337 -2.85 -18.49 -6.56
C GLY A 337 -3.72 -17.83 -5.48
N LEU A 338 -4.66 -16.94 -5.84
CA LEU A 338 -5.62 -16.33 -4.91
C LEU A 338 -6.90 -17.16 -4.71
N PHE A 339 -7.21 -18.10 -5.61
CA PHE A 339 -8.50 -18.78 -5.61
C PHE A 339 -8.71 -19.65 -4.35
N PRO A 340 -7.70 -20.39 -3.83
CA PRO A 340 -7.82 -21.12 -2.56
C PRO A 340 -7.96 -20.23 -1.32
N LEU A 341 -7.76 -18.92 -1.46
CA LEU A 341 -7.77 -17.94 -0.36
C LEU A 341 -9.04 -17.07 -0.37
N ILE A 342 -10.00 -17.39 -1.25
CA ILE A 342 -11.19 -16.55 -1.47
C ILE A 342 -12.08 -16.41 -0.23
N ASP A 343 -12.23 -17.46 0.58
CA ASP A 343 -13.08 -17.40 1.77
C ASP A 343 -12.55 -16.40 2.81
N THR A 344 -11.23 -16.26 2.92
CA THR A 344 -10.56 -15.23 3.75
C THR A 344 -10.68 -13.83 3.12
N LEU A 345 -10.59 -13.72 1.79
CA LEU A 345 -10.72 -12.45 1.07
C LEU A 345 -12.17 -11.95 1.02
N LEU A 346 -13.17 -12.81 1.20
CA LEU A 346 -14.59 -12.44 1.36
C LEU A 346 -14.93 -11.84 2.72
N GLU A 347 -13.95 -11.70 3.63
CA GLU A 347 -14.12 -11.03 4.91
C GLU A 347 -13.78 -9.55 4.83
N GLU A 348 -14.82 -8.71 4.89
CA GLU A 348 -14.72 -7.25 4.91
C GLU A 348 -13.71 -6.76 5.97
N ARG A 349 -13.73 -7.38 7.16
CA ARG A 349 -12.79 -7.07 8.26
C ARG A 349 -11.32 -7.35 7.90
N VAL A 350 -11.05 -8.36 7.06
CA VAL A 350 -9.69 -8.68 6.61
C VAL A 350 -9.22 -7.68 5.56
N LEU A 351 -10.06 -7.33 4.58
CA LEU A 351 -9.71 -6.37 3.53
C LEU A 351 -9.57 -4.95 4.08
N VAL A 352 -10.57 -4.47 4.82
CA VAL A 352 -10.72 -3.07 5.22
C VAL A 352 -10.03 -2.78 6.56
N GLY A 353 -10.03 -3.75 7.49
CA GLY A 353 -9.55 -3.59 8.86
C GLY A 353 -10.66 -3.22 9.85
N THR A 354 -10.28 -3.00 11.10
CA THR A 354 -11.18 -2.62 12.21
C THR A 354 -11.19 -1.12 12.49
N GLY A 355 -10.18 -0.39 12.02
CA GLY A 355 -10.00 1.04 12.30
C GLY A 355 -10.93 1.90 11.47
N ARG A 356 -11.65 2.82 12.12
CA ARG A 356 -12.61 3.73 11.47
C ARG A 356 -12.04 4.50 10.28
N ALA A 357 -10.81 5.00 10.39
CA ALA A 357 -10.14 5.71 9.29
C ALA A 357 -9.86 4.80 8.08
N CYS A 358 -9.55 3.51 8.30
CA CYS A 358 -9.43 2.53 7.22
C CYS A 358 -10.81 2.24 6.62
N PHE A 359 -11.85 2.14 7.44
CA PHE A 359 -13.22 1.87 7.01
C PHE A 359 -13.82 2.97 6.13
N GLU A 360 -13.64 4.24 6.49
CA GLU A 360 -14.16 5.37 5.70
C GLU A 360 -13.37 5.54 4.39
N THR A 361 -12.06 5.28 4.36
CA THR A 361 -11.21 5.53 3.19
C THR A 361 -11.03 4.36 2.22
N LEU A 362 -11.02 3.11 2.69
CA LEU A 362 -10.62 1.94 1.88
C LEU A 362 -11.79 1.15 1.29
N ARG A 363 -13.01 1.29 1.80
CA ARG A 363 -14.21 0.56 1.30
C ARG A 363 -14.38 0.64 -0.23
N PRO A 364 -14.27 1.80 -0.90
CA PRO A 364 -14.39 1.87 -2.37
C PRO A 364 -13.38 1.00 -3.12
N LEU A 365 -12.13 0.96 -2.64
CA LEU A 365 -11.06 0.15 -3.23
C LEU A 365 -11.26 -1.34 -2.92
N ALA A 366 -11.59 -1.68 -1.67
CA ALA A 366 -11.82 -3.05 -1.25
C ALA A 366 -13.00 -3.70 -2.00
N TYR A 367 -14.12 -3.00 -2.19
CA TYR A 367 -15.30 -3.56 -2.85
C TYR A 367 -15.18 -3.66 -4.37
N SER A 368 -14.52 -2.69 -5.02
CA SER A 368 -14.20 -2.81 -6.46
C SER A 368 -13.23 -3.97 -6.71
N LEU A 369 -12.22 -4.13 -5.87
CA LEU A 369 -11.28 -5.25 -5.89
C LEU A 369 -11.95 -6.60 -5.65
N LEU A 370 -12.85 -6.68 -4.65
CA LEU A 370 -13.57 -7.91 -4.34
C LEU A 370 -14.53 -8.30 -5.48
N ALA A 371 -15.15 -7.33 -6.14
CA ALA A 371 -15.97 -7.59 -7.33
C ALA A 371 -15.12 -8.12 -8.49
N GLU A 372 -13.93 -7.54 -8.72
CA GLU A 372 -12.98 -8.00 -9.74
C GLU A 372 -12.46 -9.42 -9.44
N LEU A 373 -12.16 -9.75 -8.18
CA LEU A 373 -11.81 -11.12 -7.74
C LEU A 373 -12.96 -12.10 -8.00
N VAL A 374 -14.16 -11.81 -7.48
CA VAL A 374 -15.33 -12.70 -7.64
C VAL A 374 -15.68 -12.91 -9.11
N HIS A 375 -15.59 -11.87 -9.94
CA HIS A 375 -15.82 -12.00 -11.38
C HIS A 375 -14.84 -12.99 -12.03
N HIS A 376 -13.56 -12.99 -11.62
CA HIS A 376 -12.55 -13.92 -12.13
C HIS A 376 -12.75 -15.37 -11.66
N VAL A 377 -13.19 -15.59 -10.42
CA VAL A 377 -13.34 -16.95 -9.83
C VAL A 377 -14.72 -17.55 -10.11
N ARG A 378 -15.68 -16.79 -10.66
CA ARG A 378 -17.12 -17.14 -10.71
C ARG A 378 -17.48 -18.57 -11.16
N GLY A 379 -16.72 -19.17 -12.07
CA GLY A 379 -16.95 -20.54 -12.53
C GLY A 379 -16.62 -21.61 -11.49
N ASP A 380 -15.62 -21.37 -10.64
CA ASP A 380 -15.08 -22.35 -9.67
C ASP A 380 -15.80 -22.28 -8.31
N LEU A 381 -16.57 -21.22 -8.04
CA LEU A 381 -17.25 -21.01 -6.76
C LEU A 381 -18.36 -22.05 -6.47
N SER A 382 -18.48 -22.45 -5.21
CA SER A 382 -19.60 -23.28 -4.72
C SER A 382 -20.89 -22.46 -4.53
N LEU A 383 -22.06 -23.13 -4.51
CA LEU A 383 -23.35 -22.47 -4.25
C LEU A 383 -23.39 -21.79 -2.86
N SER A 384 -22.72 -22.36 -1.86
CA SER A 384 -22.58 -21.76 -0.52
C SER A 384 -21.72 -20.49 -0.54
N GLN A 385 -20.61 -20.47 -1.26
CA GLN A 385 -19.80 -19.26 -1.48
C GLN A 385 -20.59 -18.19 -2.25
N LEU A 386 -21.29 -18.58 -3.32
CA LEU A 386 -22.17 -17.68 -4.07
C LEU A 386 -23.26 -17.09 -3.17
N SER A 387 -23.85 -17.86 -2.25
CA SER A 387 -24.80 -17.34 -1.25
C SER A 387 -24.19 -16.27 -0.35
N ARG A 388 -22.96 -16.46 0.15
CA ARG A 388 -22.25 -15.48 1.00
C ARG A 388 -21.90 -14.21 0.21
N ILE A 389 -21.48 -14.37 -1.03
CA ILE A 389 -21.18 -13.27 -1.97
C ILE A 389 -22.45 -12.45 -2.27
N ILE A 390 -23.56 -13.09 -2.66
CA ILE A 390 -24.83 -12.40 -2.96
C ILE A 390 -25.30 -11.61 -1.73
N TYR A 391 -25.23 -12.19 -0.54
CA TYR A 391 -25.56 -11.48 0.70
C TYR A 391 -24.70 -10.21 0.86
N LEU A 392 -23.37 -10.35 0.85
CA LEU A 392 -22.43 -9.22 1.00
C LEU A 392 -22.65 -8.11 -0.04
N PHE A 393 -22.75 -8.47 -1.32
CA PHE A 393 -22.93 -7.49 -2.40
C PHE A 393 -24.34 -6.88 -2.43
N SER A 394 -25.38 -7.59 -1.95
CA SER A 394 -26.69 -6.99 -1.73
C SER A 394 -26.65 -5.95 -0.61
N SER A 395 -26.04 -6.26 0.54
CA SER A 395 -25.87 -5.30 1.65
C SER A 395 -25.11 -4.05 1.20
N ASN A 396 -24.00 -4.23 0.48
CA ASN A 396 -23.21 -3.11 -0.07
C ASN A 396 -23.98 -2.30 -1.14
N MET A 397 -24.91 -2.89 -1.89
CA MET A 397 -25.77 -2.15 -2.81
C MET A 397 -26.82 -1.28 -2.10
N HIS A 398 -27.23 -1.67 -0.89
CA HIS A 398 -28.21 -0.92 -0.09
C HIS A 398 -27.59 0.07 0.92
N ASP A 399 -26.30 -0.05 1.22
CA ASP A 399 -25.58 0.87 2.12
C ASP A 399 -25.51 2.30 1.54
N ALA A 400 -26.27 3.22 2.12
CA ALA A 400 -26.32 4.63 1.74
C ALA A 400 -25.02 5.40 2.02
N SER A 401 -24.08 4.86 2.80
CA SER A 401 -22.77 5.48 3.06
C SER A 401 -21.72 5.21 1.98
N LEU A 402 -22.10 4.49 0.91
CA LEU A 402 -21.25 4.18 -0.25
C LEU A 402 -21.70 4.98 -1.48
N SER A 403 -20.75 5.31 -2.35
CA SER A 403 -21.04 6.04 -3.58
C SER A 403 -21.82 5.18 -4.59
N LEU A 404 -22.61 5.86 -5.43
CA LEU A 404 -23.49 5.21 -6.40
C LEU A 404 -22.76 4.37 -7.46
N SER A 405 -21.49 4.70 -7.73
CA SER A 405 -20.58 3.90 -8.56
C SER A 405 -20.30 2.51 -7.95
N ILE A 406 -20.17 2.43 -6.62
CA ILE A 406 -20.00 1.15 -5.91
C ILE A 406 -21.29 0.34 -5.99
N HIS A 407 -22.47 0.96 -5.75
CA HIS A 407 -23.76 0.28 -5.89
C HIS A 407 -23.94 -0.32 -7.30
N THR A 408 -23.57 0.44 -8.33
CA THR A 408 -23.61 0.00 -9.74
C THR A 408 -22.66 -1.18 -9.98
N THR A 409 -21.47 -1.15 -9.36
CA THR A 409 -20.50 -2.26 -9.43
C THR A 409 -21.03 -3.52 -8.74
N CYS A 410 -21.67 -3.39 -7.57
CA CYS A 410 -22.32 -4.50 -6.86
C CYS A 410 -23.47 -5.10 -7.69
N ALA A 411 -24.31 -4.26 -8.29
CA ALA A 411 -25.40 -4.69 -9.18
C ALA A 411 -24.87 -5.44 -10.42
N ARG A 412 -23.88 -4.89 -11.12
CA ARG A 412 -23.24 -5.52 -12.28
C ARG A 412 -22.58 -6.85 -11.93
N LEU A 413 -21.94 -6.95 -10.76
CA LEU A 413 -21.38 -8.23 -10.29
C LEU A 413 -22.47 -9.27 -10.07
N MET A 414 -23.55 -8.93 -9.36
CA MET A 414 -24.65 -9.86 -9.11
C MET A 414 -25.28 -10.37 -10.41
N LEU A 415 -25.36 -9.55 -11.46
CA LEU A 415 -25.77 -10.00 -12.80
C LEU A 415 -24.79 -10.98 -13.44
N ASN A 416 -23.49 -10.73 -13.32
CA ASN A 416 -22.44 -11.64 -13.81
C ASN A 416 -22.39 -12.99 -13.07
N LEU A 417 -23.08 -13.13 -11.93
CA LEU A 417 -23.24 -14.40 -11.21
C LEU A 417 -24.48 -15.21 -11.63
N VAL A 418 -25.44 -14.61 -12.34
CA VAL A 418 -26.70 -15.28 -12.75
C VAL A 418 -26.42 -16.51 -13.61
N GLU A 419 -25.52 -16.40 -14.58
CA GLU A 419 -25.12 -17.48 -15.49
C GLU A 419 -24.41 -18.63 -14.73
N PRO A 420 -23.33 -18.41 -13.94
CA PRO A 420 -22.73 -19.45 -13.10
C PRO A 420 -23.70 -20.15 -12.11
N ILE A 421 -24.64 -19.42 -11.53
CA ILE A 421 -25.68 -20.00 -10.65
C ILE A 421 -26.61 -20.92 -11.46
N PHE A 422 -27.01 -20.47 -12.66
CA PHE A 422 -27.90 -21.20 -13.56
C PHE A 422 -27.23 -22.42 -14.23
N GLU A 423 -25.92 -22.43 -14.39
CA GLU A 423 -25.13 -23.57 -14.88
C GLU A 423 -24.94 -24.65 -13.81
N LYS A 424 -24.73 -24.26 -12.54
CA LYS A 424 -24.51 -25.20 -11.42
C LYS A 424 -25.77 -25.93 -10.95
N GLY A 425 -26.95 -25.48 -11.36
CA GLY A 425 -28.19 -26.24 -11.23
C GLY A 425 -28.21 -27.42 -12.20
N VAL A 426 -27.89 -28.62 -11.69
CA VAL A 426 -27.88 -29.88 -12.46
C VAL A 426 -28.81 -30.90 -11.82
N ASP A 427 -28.67 -31.11 -10.51
CA ASP A 427 -29.53 -31.97 -9.70
C ASP A 427 -30.73 -31.19 -9.13
N GLN A 428 -31.86 -31.86 -8.91
CA GLN A 428 -33.07 -31.24 -8.33
C GLN A 428 -32.82 -30.36 -7.07
N PRO A 429 -32.07 -30.80 -6.03
CA PRO A 429 -31.77 -29.92 -4.89
C PRO A 429 -30.92 -28.70 -5.28
N SER A 430 -29.93 -28.86 -6.16
CA SER A 430 -29.09 -27.75 -6.63
C SER A 430 -29.86 -26.74 -7.47
N MET A 431 -30.88 -27.18 -8.22
CA MET A 431 -31.81 -26.32 -8.97
C MET A 431 -32.68 -25.49 -8.03
N ASP A 432 -33.17 -26.07 -6.94
CA ASP A 432 -33.98 -25.37 -5.96
C ASP A 432 -33.14 -24.35 -5.16
N GLU A 433 -31.90 -24.69 -4.77
CA GLU A 433 -30.93 -23.74 -4.21
C GLU A 433 -30.60 -22.60 -5.19
N ALA A 434 -30.27 -22.92 -6.44
CA ALA A 434 -29.98 -21.92 -7.47
C ALA A 434 -31.18 -20.97 -7.68
N ARG A 435 -32.42 -21.47 -7.69
CA ARG A 435 -33.63 -20.64 -7.77
C ARG A 435 -33.76 -19.69 -6.58
N ILE A 436 -33.47 -20.16 -5.36
CA ILE A 436 -33.48 -19.31 -4.15
C ILE A 436 -32.41 -18.21 -4.27
N LEU A 437 -31.21 -18.51 -4.76
CA LEU A 437 -30.15 -17.52 -4.96
C LEU A 437 -30.52 -16.47 -6.02
N LEU A 438 -31.06 -16.88 -7.17
CA LEU A 438 -31.56 -15.96 -8.19
C LEU A 438 -32.72 -15.08 -7.67
N GLY A 439 -33.61 -15.67 -6.85
CA GLY A 439 -34.68 -14.94 -6.16
C GLY A 439 -34.16 -13.86 -5.21
N ARG A 440 -33.09 -14.14 -4.45
CA ARG A 440 -32.44 -13.15 -3.56
C ARG A 440 -31.82 -11.99 -4.34
N ILE A 441 -31.22 -12.25 -5.50
CA ILE A 441 -30.69 -11.19 -6.38
C ILE A 441 -31.86 -10.30 -6.88
N LEU A 442 -32.96 -10.92 -7.31
CA LEU A 442 -34.14 -10.20 -7.78
C LEU A 442 -34.76 -9.32 -6.67
N ASP A 443 -34.88 -9.84 -5.45
CA ASP A 443 -35.41 -9.13 -4.29
C ASP A 443 -34.55 -7.91 -3.92
N ALA A 444 -33.22 -8.07 -3.89
CA ALA A 444 -32.30 -6.94 -3.69
C ALA A 444 -32.46 -5.85 -4.77
N PHE A 445 -32.68 -6.24 -6.03
CA PHE A 445 -32.89 -5.28 -7.12
C PHE A 445 -34.20 -4.49 -6.93
N VAL A 446 -35.29 -5.19 -6.58
CA VAL A 446 -36.59 -4.57 -6.22
C VAL A 446 -36.44 -3.65 -5.01
N GLY A 447 -35.70 -4.06 -3.98
CA GLY A 447 -35.35 -3.23 -2.83
C GLY A 447 -34.66 -1.92 -3.23
N LYS A 448 -33.76 -1.95 -4.23
CA LYS A 448 -33.02 -0.75 -4.66
C LYS A 448 -33.91 0.21 -5.44
N PHE A 449 -34.86 -0.29 -6.23
CA PHE A 449 -35.90 0.55 -6.83
C PHE A 449 -36.79 1.20 -5.77
N ASN A 450 -37.09 0.53 -4.66
CA ASN A 450 -37.82 1.14 -3.53
C ASN A 450 -37.02 2.24 -2.84
N THR A 451 -35.68 2.12 -2.72
CA THR A 451 -34.81 3.22 -2.29
C THR A 451 -34.88 4.39 -3.28
N PHE A 452 -34.65 4.13 -4.56
CA PHE A 452 -34.69 5.14 -5.62
C PHE A 452 -36.03 5.88 -5.72
N LYS A 453 -37.15 5.20 -5.51
CA LYS A 453 -38.49 5.80 -5.46
C LYS A 453 -38.61 6.91 -4.40
N ARG A 454 -37.82 6.85 -3.31
CA ARG A 454 -37.78 7.87 -2.25
C ARG A 454 -36.71 8.93 -2.53
N THR A 455 -35.51 8.51 -2.93
CA THR A 455 -34.36 9.40 -3.09
C THR A 455 -34.42 10.26 -4.36
N ILE A 456 -34.94 9.75 -5.48
CA ILE A 456 -34.97 10.51 -6.75
C ILE A 456 -35.87 11.76 -6.66
N PRO A 457 -37.10 11.71 -6.10
CA PRO A 457 -37.89 12.92 -5.87
C PRO A 457 -37.15 13.96 -5.04
N GLN A 458 -36.51 13.54 -3.93
CA GLN A 458 -35.75 14.44 -3.05
C GLN A 458 -34.58 15.12 -3.79
N LEU A 459 -33.79 14.36 -4.55
CA LEU A 459 -32.69 14.91 -5.37
C LEU A 459 -33.17 15.85 -6.50
N LEU A 460 -34.40 15.67 -6.99
CA LEU A 460 -34.99 16.57 -7.98
C LEU A 460 -35.50 17.86 -7.32
N GLU A 461 -36.16 17.77 -6.18
CA GLU A 461 -36.60 18.92 -5.37
C GLU A 461 -35.38 19.77 -4.91
N GLU A 462 -34.36 19.14 -4.34
CA GLU A 462 -33.08 19.80 -3.96
C GLU A 462 -32.34 20.39 -5.18
N GLY A 463 -32.43 19.73 -6.34
CA GLY A 463 -31.87 20.21 -7.60
C GLY A 463 -32.60 21.41 -8.21
N GLU A 464 -33.90 21.58 -7.94
CA GLU A 464 -34.69 22.76 -8.31
C GLU A 464 -34.50 23.90 -7.31
N GLU A 465 -34.53 23.63 -6.00
CA GLU A 465 -34.19 24.63 -4.98
C GLU A 465 -32.75 25.16 -5.14
N GLY A 466 -31.80 24.28 -5.48
CA GLY A 466 -30.41 24.66 -5.77
C GLY A 466 -30.29 25.59 -6.97
N LYS A 467 -31.11 25.40 -8.02
CA LYS A 467 -31.19 26.34 -9.15
C LYS A 467 -31.74 27.68 -8.73
N ASP A 468 -32.85 27.73 -7.99
CA ASP A 468 -33.48 28.98 -7.56
C ASP A 468 -32.62 29.77 -6.55
N ARG A 469 -31.87 29.07 -5.69
CA ARG A 469 -30.86 29.71 -4.85
C ARG A 469 -29.65 30.21 -5.65
N SER A 470 -29.25 29.51 -6.71
CA SER A 470 -28.13 29.94 -7.57
C SER A 470 -28.46 31.18 -8.42
N THR A 471 -29.71 31.31 -8.89
CA THR A 471 -30.18 32.47 -9.68
C THR A 471 -30.42 33.73 -8.82
N LEU A 472 -30.66 33.55 -7.51
CA LEU A 472 -30.65 34.64 -6.53
C LEU A 472 -29.22 35.05 -6.14
N ARG A 473 -28.32 34.08 -5.85
CA ARG A 473 -26.91 34.36 -5.53
C ARG A 473 -26.14 34.99 -6.70
N SER A 474 -26.41 34.59 -7.95
CA SER A 474 -25.73 35.19 -9.12
C SER A 474 -26.07 36.67 -9.36
N LYS A 475 -27.06 37.23 -8.64
CA LYS A 475 -27.40 38.66 -8.67
C LYS A 475 -26.83 39.47 -7.51
N LEU A 476 -26.20 38.82 -6.52
CA LEU A 476 -25.63 39.47 -5.34
C LEU A 476 -24.26 38.84 -4.99
N GLU A 477 -23.21 39.65 -5.19
CA GLU A 477 -21.82 39.48 -4.72
C GLU A 477 -20.81 38.69 -5.57
N LEU A 478 -19.85 39.46 -6.12
CA LEU A 478 -18.44 39.08 -6.24
C LEU A 478 -17.72 39.46 -4.92
N PRO A 479 -16.57 38.85 -4.55
CA PRO A 479 -16.05 37.54 -4.90
C PRO A 479 -15.66 36.76 -3.62
N VAL A 480 -16.62 36.16 -2.90
CA VAL A 480 -16.38 35.38 -1.65
C VAL A 480 -16.42 33.86 -1.90
N GLN A 481 -16.30 33.43 -3.15
CA GLN A 481 -16.33 32.00 -3.53
C GLN A 481 -15.06 31.21 -3.15
N ALA A 482 -13.96 31.91 -2.83
CA ALA A 482 -12.62 31.29 -2.69
C ALA A 482 -12.35 30.64 -1.32
N VAL A 483 -13.18 30.86 -0.29
CA VAL A 483 -12.87 30.47 1.10
C VAL A 483 -13.68 29.26 1.60
N LEU A 484 -14.77 28.87 0.93
CA LEU A 484 -15.68 27.80 1.40
C LEU A 484 -15.98 26.67 0.40
N ASN A 485 -15.32 26.65 -0.77
CA ASN A 485 -15.28 25.51 -1.71
C ASN A 485 -16.63 24.79 -2.00
N VAL A 486 -17.73 25.55 -2.17
CA VAL A 486 -19.07 24.99 -2.42
C VAL A 486 -19.26 24.66 -3.89
N GLN A 487 -19.03 23.40 -4.27
CA GLN A 487 -19.15 22.88 -5.64
C GLN A 487 -20.45 22.07 -5.91
N VAL A 488 -21.40 22.17 -4.99
CA VAL A 488 -22.61 21.33 -4.84
C VAL A 488 -23.52 21.26 -6.08
N SER A 489 -23.67 22.35 -6.84
CA SER A 489 -24.61 22.38 -7.98
C SER A 489 -24.25 21.43 -9.14
N VAL A 490 -22.97 21.05 -9.28
CA VAL A 490 -22.51 20.12 -10.32
C VAL A 490 -22.71 18.66 -9.91
N GLU A 491 -22.73 18.37 -8.61
CA GLU A 491 -22.82 17.01 -8.07
C GLU A 491 -24.23 16.43 -8.27
N HIS A 492 -25.30 17.15 -7.93
CA HIS A 492 -26.68 16.65 -8.07
C HIS A 492 -27.07 16.26 -9.51
N SER A 493 -26.65 17.04 -10.51
CA SER A 493 -26.90 16.72 -11.93
C SER A 493 -26.24 15.41 -12.35
N LYS A 494 -25.03 15.17 -11.84
CA LYS A 494 -24.28 13.92 -12.04
C LYS A 494 -24.94 12.76 -11.29
N GLU A 495 -25.37 12.95 -10.05
CA GLU A 495 -26.06 11.93 -9.25
C GLU A 495 -27.36 11.46 -9.89
N VAL A 496 -28.17 12.38 -10.45
CA VAL A 496 -29.39 12.03 -11.20
C VAL A 496 -29.06 11.25 -12.48
N SER A 497 -27.98 11.62 -13.19
CA SER A 497 -27.48 10.85 -14.33
C SER A 497 -27.03 9.44 -13.92
N ASP A 498 -26.26 9.31 -12.85
CA ASP A 498 -25.75 8.02 -12.35
C ASP A 498 -26.90 7.13 -11.84
N CYS A 499 -27.93 7.71 -11.21
CA CYS A 499 -29.18 7.01 -10.85
C CYS A 499 -29.89 6.44 -12.10
N LYS A 500 -29.99 7.24 -13.16
CA LYS A 500 -30.59 6.82 -14.43
C LYS A 500 -29.80 5.69 -15.10
N HIS A 501 -28.47 5.70 -14.99
CA HIS A 501 -27.63 4.60 -15.49
C HIS A 501 -27.84 3.32 -14.68
N MET A 502 -27.83 3.37 -13.34
CA MET A 502 -28.07 2.17 -12.53
C MET A 502 -29.51 1.62 -12.72
N ILE A 503 -30.53 2.48 -12.85
CA ILE A 503 -31.90 2.03 -13.17
C ILE A 503 -31.91 1.21 -14.47
N LYS A 504 -31.26 1.69 -15.54
CA LYS A 504 -31.15 0.94 -16.80
C LYS A 504 -30.48 -0.41 -16.61
N THR A 505 -29.33 -0.44 -15.91
CA THR A 505 -28.58 -1.68 -15.63
C THR A 505 -29.43 -2.70 -14.87
N LEU A 506 -30.13 -2.26 -13.81
CA LEU A 506 -31.01 -3.12 -13.01
C LEU A 506 -32.19 -3.66 -13.83
N VAL A 507 -32.87 -2.80 -14.61
CA VAL A 507 -34.03 -3.20 -15.45
C VAL A 507 -33.63 -4.22 -16.51
N MET A 508 -32.51 -3.99 -17.22
CA MET A 508 -31.99 -4.94 -18.21
C MET A 508 -31.62 -6.27 -17.55
N GLY A 509 -30.98 -6.22 -16.38
CA GLY A 509 -30.61 -7.39 -15.60
C GLY A 509 -31.78 -8.23 -15.09
N MET A 510 -32.87 -7.58 -14.65
CA MET A 510 -34.09 -8.29 -14.19
C MET A 510 -34.67 -9.21 -15.26
N LYS A 511 -34.63 -8.81 -16.55
CA LYS A 511 -35.10 -9.67 -17.66
C LYS A 511 -34.33 -11.00 -17.69
N THR A 512 -33.01 -10.94 -17.56
CA THR A 512 -32.14 -12.13 -17.53
C THR A 512 -32.42 -12.99 -16.30
N ILE A 513 -32.54 -12.39 -15.11
CA ILE A 513 -32.84 -13.12 -13.87
C ILE A 513 -34.20 -13.84 -13.96
N ILE A 514 -35.26 -13.15 -14.40
CA ILE A 514 -36.61 -13.72 -14.54
C ILE A 514 -36.61 -14.87 -15.57
N TRP A 515 -35.89 -14.70 -16.68
CA TRP A 515 -35.73 -15.76 -17.68
C TRP A 515 -35.04 -16.99 -17.07
N SER A 516 -33.92 -16.80 -16.36
CA SER A 516 -33.17 -17.89 -15.71
C SER A 516 -33.99 -18.61 -14.63
N ILE A 517 -34.74 -17.89 -13.79
CA ILE A 517 -35.66 -18.49 -12.80
C ILE A 517 -36.71 -19.35 -13.48
N THR A 518 -37.31 -18.85 -14.57
CA THR A 518 -38.36 -19.56 -15.32
C THR A 518 -37.82 -20.83 -16.01
N HIS A 519 -36.60 -20.80 -16.53
CA HIS A 519 -35.99 -21.90 -17.28
C HIS A 519 -35.19 -22.88 -16.41
N ALA A 520 -35.07 -22.63 -15.09
CA ALA A 520 -34.43 -23.53 -14.13
C ALA A 520 -35.18 -24.87 -13.93
N HIS A 521 -36.36 -25.04 -14.52
CA HIS A 521 -37.18 -26.25 -14.41
C HIS A 521 -37.00 -27.26 -15.56
N LEU A 522 -36.23 -26.94 -16.61
CA LEU A 522 -35.96 -27.89 -17.69
C LEU A 522 -34.73 -28.76 -17.35
N PRO A 523 -34.86 -30.10 -17.29
CA PRO A 523 -33.70 -30.99 -17.17
C PRO A 523 -32.80 -30.83 -18.40
N ARG A 524 -31.53 -30.46 -18.21
CA ARG A 524 -30.57 -30.37 -19.31
C ARG A 524 -29.98 -31.76 -19.58
N SER A 525 -30.21 -32.29 -20.77
CA SER A 525 -29.44 -33.42 -21.26
C SER A 525 -28.00 -32.98 -21.49
N GLN A 526 -27.03 -33.67 -20.89
CA GLN A 526 -25.62 -33.39 -21.10
C GLN A 526 -25.23 -33.71 -22.55
N VAL A 527 -24.53 -32.79 -23.22
CA VAL A 527 -23.76 -33.09 -24.42
C VAL A 527 -22.31 -33.27 -23.99
N SER A 528 -21.84 -34.52 -23.96
CA SER A 528 -20.44 -34.84 -23.67
C SER A 528 -19.51 -34.36 -24.80
N PRO A 529 -18.28 -33.90 -24.50
CA PRO A 529 -17.30 -33.58 -25.52
C PRO A 529 -16.65 -34.87 -26.05
N SER A 530 -17.22 -35.48 -27.09
CA SER A 530 -16.64 -36.66 -27.75
C SER A 530 -15.79 -36.27 -28.97
N THR A 531 -14.59 -36.85 -29.03
CA THR A 531 -13.54 -36.58 -30.01
C THR A 531 -13.78 -37.29 -31.35
N HIS A 532 -13.49 -36.62 -32.47
CA HIS A 532 -13.26 -37.14 -33.85
C HIS A 532 -14.30 -38.06 -34.54
N GLY A 533 -14.76 -37.67 -35.75
CA GLY A 533 -14.88 -38.62 -36.88
C GLY A 533 -16.15 -38.66 -37.76
N THR A 534 -16.12 -37.96 -38.90
CA THR A 534 -16.87 -38.22 -40.18
C THR A 534 -18.42 -38.09 -40.27
N PRO A 535 -18.98 -37.72 -41.46
CA PRO A 535 -20.41 -37.38 -41.66
C PRO A 535 -21.17 -38.48 -42.49
N PRO A 536 -22.44 -38.34 -42.95
CA PRO A 536 -23.51 -39.26 -42.51
C PRO A 536 -24.20 -40.08 -43.63
N GLN A 537 -25.08 -41.01 -43.25
CA GLN A 537 -26.03 -41.67 -44.17
C GLN A 537 -27.49 -41.51 -43.72
N VAL A 538 -28.41 -41.56 -44.69
CA VAL A 538 -29.79 -41.03 -44.63
C VAL A 538 -30.83 -42.14 -44.49
N LEU A 539 -31.88 -41.90 -43.66
CA LEU A 539 -33.27 -42.45 -43.68
C LEU A 539 -33.99 -41.94 -42.39
N GLY A 540 -35.26 -41.51 -42.32
CA GLY A 540 -36.27 -41.27 -43.36
C GLY A 540 -37.69 -40.99 -42.80
N ALA A 541 -37.98 -39.73 -42.40
CA ALA A 541 -39.33 -39.12 -42.21
C ALA A 541 -40.25 -39.65 -41.04
N PRO A 542 -41.39 -38.98 -40.71
CA PRO A 542 -41.54 -37.54 -40.37
C PRO A 542 -42.46 -37.26 -39.13
N LEU A 543 -42.71 -35.96 -38.87
CA LEU A 543 -43.76 -35.34 -38.01
C LEU A 543 -43.47 -35.12 -36.50
N SER A 544 -43.09 -33.90 -36.14
CA SER A 544 -43.98 -32.94 -35.42
C SER A 544 -43.25 -31.61 -35.13
N ASN A 545 -44.00 -30.50 -35.08
CA ASN A 545 -43.43 -29.17 -34.83
C ASN A 545 -42.80 -29.06 -33.43
N SER A 546 -41.48 -28.84 -33.37
CA SER A 546 -40.80 -28.31 -32.19
C SER A 546 -39.94 -27.12 -32.57
N LEU A 547 -40.19 -25.96 -31.96
CA LEU A 547 -39.32 -24.79 -32.12
C LEU A 547 -37.93 -25.13 -31.58
N VAL A 548 -36.91 -25.04 -32.45
CA VAL A 548 -35.51 -25.19 -32.06
C VAL A 548 -35.13 -24.02 -31.14
N PRO A 549 -34.65 -24.26 -29.90
CA PRO A 549 -34.10 -23.19 -29.07
C PRO A 549 -32.83 -22.67 -29.74
N GLN A 550 -32.74 -21.37 -30.00
CA GLN A 550 -31.46 -20.77 -30.39
C GLN A 550 -30.44 -20.92 -29.24
N PRO A 551 -29.17 -21.24 -29.54
CA PRO A 551 -28.14 -21.29 -28.51
C PRO A 551 -27.96 -19.90 -27.87
N PHE A 552 -27.87 -19.90 -26.55
CA PHE A 552 -27.70 -18.69 -25.75
C PHE A 552 -26.40 -17.98 -26.16
N LYS A 553 -26.51 -16.68 -26.51
CA LYS A 553 -25.37 -15.84 -26.82
C LYS A 553 -25.30 -14.77 -25.72
N GLY A 554 -24.38 -14.95 -24.78
CA GLY A 554 -24.14 -13.99 -23.70
C GLY A 554 -23.89 -12.58 -24.25
N MET A 555 -24.24 -11.56 -23.46
CA MET A 555 -24.03 -10.17 -23.84
C MET A 555 -22.54 -9.92 -24.08
N ARG A 556 -22.23 -9.18 -25.15
CA ARG A 556 -20.85 -8.78 -25.46
C ARG A 556 -20.43 -7.60 -24.58
N GLU A 557 -19.12 -7.50 -24.38
CA GLU A 557 -18.49 -6.52 -23.49
C GLU A 557 -18.85 -5.06 -23.83
N ASP A 558 -19.23 -4.78 -25.08
CA ASP A 558 -19.64 -3.45 -25.57
C ASP A 558 -21.09 -3.03 -25.21
N GLU A 559 -21.90 -3.90 -24.58
CA GLU A 559 -23.30 -3.62 -24.21
C GLU A 559 -23.54 -3.50 -22.68
N VAL A 560 -22.50 -3.24 -21.88
CA VAL A 560 -22.50 -3.36 -20.39
C VAL A 560 -22.22 -2.06 -19.61
#